data_AF-A0A924AG52-F1
#
_entry.id   AF-A0A924AG52-F1
#
_cell.length_a   1.000
_cell.length_b   1.000
_cell.length_c   1.000
_cell.angle_alpha   90.00
_cell.angle_beta   90.00
_cell.angle_gamma   90.00
#
_symmetry.space_group_name_H-M   'P 1'
#
loop_
_entity.id
_entity.type
_entity.pdbx_description
1 polymer ?
#
loop_
_entity_poly.entity_id
_entity_poly.type
_entity_poly.pdbx_seq_one_letter_code
_entity_poly.pdbx_strand_id
1 'polypeptide(L)'
;MLIAVALCVAAFFALHLERYFSFAYLKESQTSLTALYQARPVMVAVAYFFVYLAVAALSIPGAVVLTLAGGALFGLGLGTLLVSFASSLGATLSFLAARFIFRDSINARFGQRLADINNGIEKEGAFYLFTLRLVPLLPFFVINLVMGLTRMKALTFYGVSQLGMLAGTLVYVNAGTQLARLDSLAGILSPRVLGSFVLLGLFPLAARQVINMVKRRKVYRRWAAVRPQSFDRNLIVIGGGSGGLVSAYIAAVVKAKVTLVEAHKMGGDCLNYGCVPSKALIKSAKVAHQMRHASRYGLADALPVFSFKAVMQRIRQVIAAIEPHDSVERYTSLGVEVLQGHAKIINPWTVEIALNGGGAQRLTTRSIVIAAGARPFVPPLPGLDEVGYVTSDTLWDEFARLDDIPQRMVVLGGGPIGCELAQAFARLGAEVTQVEMAPRIMIREDEDISAMARDALAADGVKVLTGHKALRCERHGEVKTLMVEHGGGELRIEFDALVCAVGRSARLTGYGLEELGIPTHKTVDTNEY
;
A
#
# COMPACT_ATOMS: atom_id res chain seq x y z
N MET A 1 28.00 3.63 -29.51
CA MET A 1 27.98 2.39 -28.70
C MET A 1 26.58 1.78 -28.57
N LEU A 2 25.54 2.54 -28.19
CA LEU A 2 24.14 2.08 -28.19
C LEU A 2 23.70 1.47 -29.53
N ILE A 3 24.04 2.13 -30.63
CA ILE A 3 23.77 1.63 -31.99
C ILE A 3 24.50 0.32 -32.25
N ALA A 4 25.75 0.16 -31.79
CA ALA A 4 26.51 -1.07 -31.98
C ALA A 4 25.92 -2.24 -31.17
N VAL A 5 25.52 -2.02 -29.91
CA VAL A 5 24.85 -3.05 -29.10
C VAL A 5 23.48 -3.40 -29.68
N ALA A 6 22.71 -2.41 -30.11
CA ALA A 6 21.41 -2.62 -30.76
C ALA A 6 21.56 -3.37 -32.09
N LEU A 7 22.59 -3.05 -32.89
CA LEU A 7 22.92 -3.77 -34.13
C LEU A 7 23.38 -5.20 -33.84
N CYS A 8 24.16 -5.46 -32.79
CA CYS A 8 24.54 -6.81 -32.40
C CYS A 8 23.34 -7.65 -31.96
N VAL A 9 22.41 -7.06 -31.18
CA VAL A 9 21.17 -7.74 -30.76
C VAL A 9 20.23 -7.94 -31.97
N ALA A 10 20.09 -6.93 -32.83
CA ALA A 10 19.30 -7.04 -34.05
C ALA A 10 19.88 -8.09 -35.01
N ALA A 11 21.21 -8.13 -35.18
CA ALA A 11 21.90 -9.15 -35.96
C ALA A 11 21.72 -10.54 -35.34
N PHE A 12 21.73 -10.67 -34.01
CA PHE A 12 21.48 -11.95 -33.35
C PHE A 12 20.12 -12.55 -33.73
N PHE A 13 19.05 -11.75 -33.70
CA PHE A 13 17.71 -12.19 -34.10
C PHE A 13 17.54 -12.29 -35.62
N ALA A 14 18.13 -11.36 -36.39
CA ALA A 14 18.05 -11.37 -37.85
C ALA A 14 18.80 -12.56 -38.48
N LEU A 15 19.86 -13.04 -37.82
CA LEU A 15 20.62 -14.23 -38.22
C LEU A 15 20.04 -15.53 -37.62
N HIS A 16 18.88 -15.47 -36.97
CA HIS A 16 18.23 -16.60 -36.32
C HIS A 16 19.12 -17.35 -35.31
N LEU A 17 20.05 -16.65 -34.67
CA LEU A 17 21.01 -17.26 -33.74
C LEU A 17 20.32 -17.77 -32.46
N GLU A 18 19.11 -17.30 -32.15
CA GLU A 18 18.28 -17.81 -31.06
C GLU A 18 18.00 -19.32 -31.17
N ARG A 19 17.98 -19.88 -32.39
CA ARG A 19 17.77 -21.30 -32.63
C ARG A 19 18.82 -22.17 -31.94
N TYR A 20 20.07 -21.70 -31.89
CA TYR A 20 21.19 -22.40 -31.24
C TYR A 20 21.04 -22.47 -29.71
N PHE A 21 20.21 -21.61 -29.13
CA PHE A 21 19.89 -21.57 -27.69
C PHE A 21 18.53 -22.21 -27.40
N SER A 22 17.95 -22.95 -28.34
CA SER A 22 16.72 -23.72 -28.14
C SER A 22 17.00 -25.11 -27.56
N PHE A 23 16.04 -25.64 -26.80
CA PHE A 23 16.15 -26.99 -26.26
C PHE A 23 16.24 -28.07 -27.37
N ALA A 24 15.53 -27.86 -28.48
CA ALA A 24 15.54 -28.76 -29.64
C ALA A 24 16.95 -28.89 -30.24
N TYR A 25 17.62 -27.75 -30.48
CA TYR A 25 18.97 -27.73 -31.04
C TYR A 25 20.02 -28.34 -30.09
N LEU A 26 19.90 -28.06 -28.78
CA LEU A 26 20.77 -28.65 -27.78
C LEU A 26 20.69 -30.17 -27.74
N LYS A 27 19.47 -30.72 -27.89
CA LYS A 27 19.26 -32.17 -27.94
C LYS A 27 19.82 -32.77 -29.23
N GLU A 28 19.58 -32.13 -30.37
CA GLU A 28 20.11 -32.55 -31.68
C GLU A 28 21.64 -32.53 -31.73
N SER A 29 22.26 -31.51 -31.12
CA SER A 29 23.71 -31.32 -31.09
C SER A 29 24.42 -32.02 -29.94
N GLN A 30 23.68 -32.70 -29.05
CA GLN A 30 24.20 -33.24 -27.80
C GLN A 30 25.38 -34.18 -28.04
N THR A 31 25.22 -35.18 -28.91
CA THR A 31 26.25 -36.19 -29.20
C THR A 31 27.53 -35.57 -29.76
N SER A 32 27.40 -34.60 -30.66
CA SER A 32 28.54 -33.88 -31.25
C SER A 32 29.26 -33.00 -30.23
N LEU A 33 28.52 -32.30 -29.36
CA LEU A 33 29.09 -31.48 -28.31
C LEU A 33 29.78 -32.32 -27.22
N THR A 34 29.23 -33.48 -26.87
CA THR A 34 29.87 -34.42 -25.95
C THR A 34 31.16 -35.00 -26.54
N ALA A 35 31.16 -35.38 -27.82
CA ALA A 35 32.37 -35.85 -28.50
C ALA A 35 33.45 -34.75 -28.56
N LEU A 36 33.06 -33.50 -28.85
CA LEU A 36 33.98 -32.36 -28.85
C LEU A 36 34.55 -32.08 -27.46
N TYR A 37 33.71 -32.19 -26.41
CA TYR A 37 34.16 -32.05 -25.02
C TYR A 37 35.16 -33.14 -24.62
N GLN A 38 34.92 -34.40 -25.03
CA GLN A 38 35.87 -35.50 -24.79
C GLN A 38 37.21 -35.28 -25.51
N ALA A 39 37.18 -34.74 -26.74
CA ALA A 39 38.38 -34.46 -27.51
C ALA A 39 39.17 -33.23 -27.00
N ARG A 40 38.47 -32.17 -26.54
CA ARG A 40 39.07 -30.89 -26.14
C ARG A 40 38.37 -30.27 -24.91
N PRO A 41 38.51 -30.86 -23.71
CA PRO A 41 37.69 -30.51 -22.55
C PRO A 41 37.89 -29.07 -22.07
N VAL A 42 39.15 -28.59 -22.03
CA VAL A 42 39.47 -27.22 -21.58
C VAL A 42 38.92 -26.18 -22.54
N MET A 43 39.10 -26.38 -23.85
CA MET A 43 38.64 -25.45 -24.88
C MET A 43 37.12 -25.28 -24.84
N VAL A 44 36.38 -26.39 -24.73
CA VAL A 44 34.91 -26.37 -24.67
C VAL A 44 34.41 -25.72 -23.38
N ALA A 45 35.04 -26.00 -22.23
CA ALA A 45 34.69 -25.37 -20.96
C ALA A 45 34.91 -23.84 -20.98
N VAL A 46 36.05 -23.39 -21.52
CA VAL A 46 36.39 -21.98 -21.66
C VAL A 46 35.44 -21.28 -22.64
N ALA A 47 35.19 -21.88 -23.80
CA ALA A 47 34.27 -21.34 -24.79
C ALA A 47 32.85 -21.22 -24.21
N TYR A 48 32.35 -22.27 -23.56
CA TYR A 48 31.06 -22.26 -22.89
C TYR A 48 30.97 -21.14 -21.83
N PHE A 49 32.02 -20.99 -21.01
CA PHE A 49 32.08 -19.95 -19.99
C PHE A 49 31.95 -18.54 -20.60
N PHE A 50 32.70 -18.24 -21.65
CA PHE A 50 32.65 -16.93 -22.31
C PHE A 50 31.34 -16.69 -23.06
N VAL A 51 30.77 -17.72 -23.70
CA VAL A 51 29.44 -17.62 -24.32
C VAL A 51 28.38 -17.31 -23.27
N TYR A 52 28.37 -18.04 -22.15
CA TYR A 52 27.44 -17.79 -21.06
C TYR A 52 27.61 -16.38 -20.50
N LEU A 53 28.86 -15.97 -20.22
CA LEU A 53 29.19 -14.66 -19.70
C LEU A 53 28.69 -13.55 -20.64
N ALA A 54 28.89 -13.70 -21.96
CA ALA A 54 28.43 -12.75 -22.95
C ALA A 54 26.89 -12.67 -22.98
N VAL A 55 26.19 -13.81 -22.98
CA VAL A 55 24.72 -13.86 -22.93
C VAL A 55 24.18 -13.17 -21.69
N ALA A 56 24.77 -13.44 -20.52
CA ALA A 56 24.38 -12.80 -19.27
C ALA A 56 24.70 -11.29 -19.23
N ALA A 57 25.86 -10.87 -19.75
CA ALA A 57 26.27 -9.46 -19.83
C ALA A 57 25.39 -8.64 -20.78
N LEU A 58 25.09 -9.21 -21.95
CA LEU A 58 24.24 -8.59 -22.96
C LEU A 58 22.74 -8.74 -22.65
N SER A 59 22.39 -9.41 -21.54
CA SER A 59 21.00 -9.60 -21.12
C SER A 59 20.14 -10.33 -22.15
N ILE A 60 20.75 -11.24 -22.92
CA ILE A 60 20.08 -12.00 -23.98
C ILE A 60 19.21 -13.11 -23.34
N PRO A 61 17.94 -13.27 -23.74
CA PRO A 61 17.11 -14.39 -23.29
C PRO A 61 17.73 -15.74 -23.68
N GLY A 62 17.75 -16.71 -22.77
CA GLY A 62 18.32 -18.05 -23.04
C GLY A 62 19.25 -18.59 -21.95
N ALA A 63 19.54 -17.82 -20.90
CA ALA A 63 20.39 -18.24 -19.78
C ALA A 63 19.89 -19.53 -19.08
N VAL A 64 18.58 -19.76 -19.02
CA VAL A 64 17.99 -21.01 -18.49
C VAL A 64 18.43 -22.21 -19.32
N VAL A 65 18.34 -22.09 -20.65
CA VAL A 65 18.68 -23.17 -21.58
C VAL A 65 20.18 -23.46 -21.54
N LEU A 66 21.02 -22.42 -21.49
CA LEU A 66 22.46 -22.57 -21.28
C LEU A 66 22.78 -23.23 -19.94
N THR A 67 22.08 -22.88 -18.87
CA THR A 67 22.30 -23.49 -17.55
C THR A 67 21.99 -24.99 -17.55
N LEU A 68 20.90 -25.40 -18.23
CA LEU A 68 20.58 -26.81 -18.45
C LEU A 68 21.66 -27.50 -19.30
N ALA A 69 22.13 -26.85 -20.37
CA ALA A 69 23.22 -27.34 -21.20
C ALA A 69 24.53 -27.53 -20.42
N GLY A 70 24.85 -26.63 -19.50
CA GLY A 70 26.00 -26.74 -18.61
C GLY A 70 25.95 -28.01 -17.74
N GLY A 71 24.77 -28.33 -17.22
CA GLY A 71 24.53 -29.60 -16.53
C GLY A 71 24.65 -30.82 -17.44
N ALA A 72 24.09 -30.72 -18.64
CA ALA A 72 24.12 -31.80 -19.62
C ALA A 72 25.53 -32.15 -20.10
N LEU A 73 26.39 -31.14 -20.31
CA LEU A 73 27.72 -31.31 -20.87
C LEU A 73 28.81 -31.56 -19.82
N PHE A 74 28.77 -30.86 -18.70
CA PHE A 74 29.85 -30.85 -17.69
C PHE A 74 29.46 -31.55 -16.38
N GLY A 75 28.21 -32.01 -16.26
CA GLY A 75 27.67 -32.60 -15.04
C GLY A 75 27.49 -31.58 -13.91
N LEU A 76 27.07 -32.08 -12.74
CA LEU A 76 26.68 -31.22 -11.62
C LEU A 76 27.83 -30.37 -11.07
N GLY A 77 29.03 -30.94 -10.88
CA GLY A 77 30.16 -30.25 -10.26
C GLY A 77 30.71 -29.13 -11.14
N LEU A 78 31.33 -29.50 -12.26
CA LEU A 78 31.96 -28.54 -13.18
C LEU A 78 30.93 -27.62 -13.85
N GLY A 79 29.75 -28.13 -14.20
CA GLY A 79 28.66 -27.33 -14.76
C GLY A 79 28.19 -26.22 -13.79
N THR A 80 28.05 -26.54 -12.50
CA THR A 80 27.70 -25.52 -11.49
C THR A 80 28.80 -24.48 -11.35
N LEU A 81 30.07 -24.89 -11.32
CA LEU A 81 31.19 -23.95 -11.22
C LEU A 81 31.22 -22.99 -12.42
N LEU A 82 31.16 -23.53 -13.64
CA LEU A 82 31.18 -22.70 -14.86
C LEU A 82 29.98 -21.75 -14.92
N VAL A 83 28.77 -22.24 -14.69
CA VAL A 83 27.55 -21.41 -14.75
C VAL A 83 27.53 -20.36 -13.65
N SER A 84 27.84 -20.73 -12.41
CA SER A 84 27.77 -19.82 -11.26
C SER A 84 28.69 -18.61 -11.46
N PHE A 85 29.95 -18.84 -11.83
CA PHE A 85 30.88 -17.75 -12.09
C PHE A 85 30.56 -16.96 -13.36
N ALA A 86 30.21 -17.63 -14.47
CA ALA A 86 29.86 -16.94 -15.73
C ALA A 86 28.61 -16.06 -15.57
N SER A 87 27.59 -16.56 -14.88
CA SER A 87 26.34 -15.82 -14.62
C SER A 87 26.56 -14.60 -13.72
N SER A 88 27.32 -14.73 -12.63
CA SER A 88 27.60 -13.62 -11.71
C SER A 88 28.51 -12.54 -12.32
N LEU A 89 29.53 -12.95 -13.07
CA LEU A 89 30.39 -12.00 -13.79
C LEU A 89 29.62 -11.30 -14.91
N GLY A 90 28.86 -12.04 -15.70
CA GLY A 90 27.99 -11.47 -16.74
C GLY A 90 26.94 -10.51 -16.16
N ALA A 91 26.27 -10.90 -15.07
CA ALA A 91 25.36 -10.01 -14.34
C ALA A 91 26.05 -8.72 -13.88
N THR A 92 27.31 -8.82 -13.42
CA THR A 92 28.09 -7.67 -12.95
C THR A 92 28.47 -6.75 -14.11
N LEU A 93 28.81 -7.30 -15.28
CA LEU A 93 29.05 -6.51 -16.49
C LEU A 93 27.77 -5.80 -16.95
N SER A 94 26.63 -6.49 -16.96
CA SER A 94 25.31 -5.90 -17.25
C SER A 94 24.98 -4.75 -16.27
N PHE A 95 25.22 -4.97 -14.98
CA PHE A 95 25.06 -3.97 -13.92
C PHE A 95 25.97 -2.74 -14.13
N LEU A 96 27.25 -2.94 -14.46
CA LEU A 96 28.19 -1.85 -14.71
C LEU A 96 27.81 -1.07 -15.98
N ALA A 97 27.35 -1.78 -17.02
CA ALA A 97 26.85 -1.14 -18.23
C ALA A 97 25.60 -0.30 -17.95
N ALA A 98 24.64 -0.81 -17.18
CA ALA A 98 23.49 -0.02 -16.75
C ALA A 98 23.90 1.23 -15.95
N ARG A 99 24.92 1.11 -15.10
CA ARG A 99 25.41 2.20 -14.26
C ARG A 99 26.14 3.30 -15.02
N PHE A 100 27.06 2.93 -15.90
CA PHE A 100 28.01 3.88 -16.49
C PHE A 100 27.68 4.24 -17.94
N ILE A 101 26.91 3.40 -18.64
CA ILE A 101 26.67 3.57 -20.08
C ILE A 101 25.21 3.95 -20.33
N PHE A 102 24.25 3.27 -19.69
CA PHE A 102 22.83 3.36 -20.04
C PHE A 102 21.95 4.05 -18.99
N ARG A 103 22.56 4.73 -18.01
CA ARG A 103 21.87 5.25 -16.83
C ARG A 103 20.67 6.13 -17.19
N ASP A 104 20.87 7.10 -18.06
CA ASP A 104 19.84 8.10 -18.40
C ASP A 104 18.72 7.48 -19.24
N SER A 105 19.06 6.61 -20.19
CA SER A 105 18.08 5.91 -21.03
C SER A 105 17.19 4.95 -20.22
N ILE A 106 17.76 4.25 -19.23
CA ILE A 106 16.99 3.33 -18.37
C ILE A 106 16.17 4.14 -17.36
N ASN A 107 16.72 5.20 -16.77
CA ASN A 107 15.96 6.09 -15.87
C ASN A 107 14.76 6.75 -16.57
N ALA A 108 14.91 7.21 -17.81
CA ALA A 108 13.81 7.81 -18.56
C ALA A 108 12.65 6.84 -18.83
N ARG A 109 12.94 5.54 -19.01
CA ARG A 109 11.92 4.51 -19.28
C ARG A 109 11.35 3.86 -18.02
N PHE A 110 12.10 3.79 -16.93
CA PHE A 110 11.74 2.99 -15.74
C PHE A 110 11.78 3.77 -14.41
N GLY A 111 12.09 5.07 -14.41
CA GLY A 111 12.29 5.90 -13.22
C GLY A 111 11.20 5.76 -12.15
N GLN A 112 9.93 5.79 -12.57
CA GLN A 112 8.80 5.74 -11.64
C GLN A 112 8.58 4.36 -11.01
N ARG A 113 9.01 3.27 -11.68
CA ARG A 113 8.98 1.89 -11.15
C ARG A 113 10.22 1.53 -10.32
N LEU A 114 11.26 2.36 -10.35
CA LEU A 114 12.50 2.15 -9.59
C LEU A 114 12.39 2.63 -8.13
N ALA A 115 11.42 3.48 -7.80
CA ALA A 115 11.24 4.02 -6.46
C ALA A 115 11.06 2.92 -5.41
N ASP A 116 10.21 1.94 -5.68
CA ASP A 116 9.93 0.82 -4.76
C ASP A 116 11.16 -0.07 -4.55
N ILE A 117 11.94 -0.28 -5.61
CA ILE A 117 13.16 -1.10 -5.56
C ILE A 117 14.28 -0.36 -4.81
N ASN A 118 14.43 0.94 -5.03
CA ASN A 118 15.36 1.78 -4.27
C ASN A 118 14.98 1.79 -2.78
N ASN A 119 13.71 1.95 -2.44
CA ASN A 119 13.22 1.89 -1.06
C ASN A 119 13.51 0.53 -0.42
N GLY A 120 13.31 -0.57 -1.15
CA GLY A 120 13.66 -1.92 -0.70
C GLY A 120 15.14 -2.10 -0.41
N ILE A 121 16.01 -1.56 -1.26
CA ILE A 121 17.48 -1.62 -1.09
C ILE A 121 17.94 -0.70 0.05
N GLU A 122 17.34 0.46 0.24
CA GLU A 122 17.67 1.34 1.38
C GLU A 122 17.31 0.67 2.71
N LYS A 123 16.18 -0.06 2.77
CA LYS A 123 15.74 -0.77 3.98
C LYS A 123 16.54 -2.07 4.25
N GLU A 124 16.79 -2.88 3.22
CA GLU A 124 17.33 -4.26 3.40
C GLU A 124 18.73 -4.49 2.77
N GLY A 125 19.24 -3.55 1.98
CA GLY A 125 20.59 -3.59 1.41
C GLY A 125 20.88 -4.85 0.59
N ALA A 126 22.01 -5.50 0.90
CA ALA A 126 22.43 -6.75 0.27
C ALA A 126 21.38 -7.88 0.39
N PHE A 127 20.59 -7.89 1.47
CA PHE A 127 19.58 -8.91 1.70
C PHE A 127 18.39 -8.82 0.73
N TYR A 128 18.10 -7.61 0.26
CA TYR A 128 17.07 -7.39 -0.76
C TYR A 128 17.44 -8.07 -2.08
N LEU A 129 18.67 -7.83 -2.57
CA LEU A 129 19.18 -8.48 -3.78
C LEU A 129 19.25 -10.00 -3.61
N PHE A 130 19.72 -10.48 -2.45
CA PHE A 130 19.73 -11.91 -2.16
C PHE A 130 18.35 -12.55 -2.29
N THR A 131 17.32 -11.90 -1.74
CA THR A 131 15.92 -12.34 -1.83
C THR A 131 15.43 -12.37 -3.27
N LEU A 132 15.71 -11.32 -4.06
CA LEU A 132 15.34 -11.24 -5.48
C LEU A 132 16.03 -12.32 -6.33
N ARG A 133 17.24 -12.76 -5.97
CA ARG A 133 17.93 -13.86 -6.67
C ARG A 133 17.36 -15.23 -6.32
N LEU A 134 16.85 -15.36 -5.10
CA LEU A 134 16.32 -16.62 -4.59
C LEU A 134 14.88 -16.87 -5.08
N VAL A 135 14.08 -15.79 -5.23
CA VAL A 135 12.67 -15.87 -5.66
C VAL A 135 12.55 -15.31 -7.09
N PRO A 136 12.18 -16.13 -8.09
CA PRO A 136 12.16 -15.74 -9.50
C PRO A 136 10.90 -14.93 -9.85
N LEU A 137 10.65 -13.83 -9.14
CA LEU A 137 9.53 -12.90 -9.43
C LEU A 137 9.84 -11.99 -10.62
N LEU A 138 11.12 -11.67 -10.82
CA LEU A 138 11.59 -10.78 -11.89
C LEU A 138 12.56 -11.53 -12.80
N PRO A 139 12.55 -11.26 -14.12
CA PRO A 139 13.53 -11.83 -15.03
C PRO A 139 14.96 -11.47 -14.61
N PHE A 140 15.88 -12.43 -14.75
CA PHE A 140 17.29 -12.32 -14.34
C PHE A 140 17.96 -11.03 -14.82
N PHE A 141 17.75 -10.65 -16.08
CA PHE A 141 18.36 -9.46 -16.67
C PHE A 141 17.80 -8.15 -16.11
N VAL A 142 16.51 -8.11 -15.76
CA VAL A 142 15.86 -6.92 -15.19
C VAL A 142 16.52 -6.55 -13.88
N ILE A 143 16.79 -7.55 -13.02
CA ILE A 143 17.46 -7.34 -11.73
C ILE A 143 18.84 -6.69 -11.94
N ASN A 144 19.62 -7.15 -12.93
CA ASN A 144 20.96 -6.64 -13.20
C ASN A 144 20.93 -5.15 -13.59
N LEU A 145 20.04 -4.81 -14.52
CA LEU A 145 19.89 -3.44 -15.04
C LEU A 145 19.39 -2.49 -13.96
N VAL A 146 18.34 -2.89 -13.25
CA VAL A 146 17.74 -2.10 -12.17
C VAL A 146 18.76 -1.84 -11.06
N MET A 147 19.47 -2.88 -10.61
CA MET A 147 20.47 -2.74 -9.55
C MET A 147 21.60 -1.78 -9.94
N GLY A 148 21.96 -1.69 -11.22
CA GLY A 148 22.97 -0.76 -11.72
C GLY A 148 22.66 0.71 -11.45
N LEU A 149 21.38 1.06 -11.35
CA LEU A 149 20.90 2.42 -11.10
C LEU A 149 20.91 2.81 -9.61
N THR A 150 21.06 1.82 -8.73
CA THR A 150 21.00 1.97 -7.28
C THR A 150 22.34 2.42 -6.70
N ARG A 151 22.40 2.69 -5.39
CA ARG A 151 23.65 3.02 -4.66
C ARG A 151 24.50 1.79 -4.28
N MET A 152 24.09 0.58 -4.67
CA MET A 152 24.79 -0.66 -4.29
C MET A 152 26.21 -0.72 -4.91
N LYS A 153 27.22 -1.11 -4.13
CA LYS A 153 28.59 -1.29 -4.64
C LYS A 153 28.67 -2.52 -5.55
N ALA A 154 29.47 -2.46 -6.62
CA ALA A 154 29.62 -3.56 -7.58
C ALA A 154 30.12 -4.86 -6.92
N LEU A 155 31.06 -4.75 -5.97
CA LEU A 155 31.56 -5.91 -5.21
C LEU A 155 30.46 -6.56 -4.36
N THR A 156 29.60 -5.74 -3.74
CA THR A 156 28.44 -6.25 -3.00
C THR A 156 27.46 -6.94 -3.95
N PHE A 157 27.17 -6.33 -5.10
CA PHE A 157 26.30 -6.92 -6.11
C PHE A 157 26.83 -8.28 -6.60
N TYR A 158 28.13 -8.37 -6.92
CA TYR A 158 28.78 -9.62 -7.35
C TYR A 158 28.72 -10.69 -6.26
N GLY A 159 29.18 -10.39 -5.05
CA GLY A 159 29.24 -11.36 -3.95
C GLY A 159 27.85 -11.89 -3.56
N VAL A 160 26.85 -11.00 -3.52
CA VAL A 160 25.47 -11.39 -3.23
C VAL A 160 24.85 -12.18 -4.38
N SER A 161 25.12 -11.81 -5.64
CA SER A 161 24.62 -12.57 -6.80
C SER A 161 25.23 -13.97 -6.85
N GLN A 162 26.54 -14.10 -6.60
CA GLN A 162 27.23 -15.38 -6.54
C GLN A 162 26.61 -16.31 -5.51
N LEU A 163 26.37 -15.82 -4.28
CA LEU A 163 25.75 -16.62 -3.22
C LEU A 163 24.26 -16.88 -3.47
N GLY A 164 23.50 -15.85 -3.87
CA GLY A 164 22.05 -15.92 -4.03
C GLY A 164 21.60 -16.78 -5.21
N MET A 165 22.41 -16.88 -6.26
CA MET A 165 22.10 -17.69 -7.45
C MET A 165 22.64 -19.11 -7.37
N LEU A 166 23.59 -19.40 -6.46
CA LEU A 166 24.25 -20.71 -6.40
C LEU A 166 23.27 -21.87 -6.19
N ALA A 167 22.36 -21.72 -5.24
CA ALA A 167 21.37 -22.76 -4.94
C ALA A 167 20.42 -23.01 -6.13
N GLY A 168 19.93 -21.94 -6.77
CA GLY A 168 19.16 -22.06 -8.01
C GLY A 168 19.98 -22.69 -9.14
N THR A 169 21.24 -22.28 -9.29
CA THR A 169 22.17 -22.83 -10.29
C THR A 169 22.33 -24.34 -10.11
N LEU A 170 22.55 -24.81 -8.89
CA LEU A 170 22.63 -26.25 -8.57
C LEU A 170 21.36 -27.00 -9.00
N VAL A 171 20.19 -26.44 -8.72
CA VAL A 171 18.88 -27.03 -9.07
C VAL A 171 18.74 -27.16 -10.60
N TYR A 172 19.01 -26.09 -11.35
CA TYR A 172 18.91 -26.09 -12.80
C TYR A 172 20.00 -26.95 -13.46
N VAL A 173 21.26 -26.87 -13.01
CA VAL A 173 22.36 -27.71 -13.54
C VAL A 173 22.10 -29.19 -13.24
N ASN A 174 21.57 -29.53 -12.06
CA ASN A 174 21.15 -30.90 -11.77
C ASN A 174 20.05 -31.37 -12.73
N ALA A 175 19.02 -30.55 -12.97
CA ALA A 175 17.98 -30.88 -13.94
C ALA A 175 18.55 -31.10 -15.34
N GLY A 176 19.50 -30.26 -15.78
CA GLY A 176 20.25 -30.45 -17.02
C GLY A 176 21.03 -31.77 -17.08
N THR A 177 21.69 -32.14 -15.98
CA THR A 177 22.44 -33.40 -15.86
C THR A 177 21.52 -34.62 -15.98
N GLN A 178 20.30 -34.55 -15.42
CA GLN A 178 19.32 -35.64 -15.55
C GLN A 178 18.67 -35.67 -16.92
N LEU A 179 18.36 -34.51 -17.51
CA LEU A 179 17.80 -34.39 -18.86
C LEU A 179 18.72 -34.99 -19.94
N ALA A 180 20.02 -34.83 -19.78
CA ALA A 180 21.02 -35.37 -20.71
C ALA A 180 21.07 -36.91 -20.76
N ARG A 181 20.54 -37.58 -19.75
CA ARG A 181 20.54 -39.05 -19.61
C ARG A 181 19.26 -39.70 -20.14
N LEU A 182 18.38 -38.92 -20.78
CA LEU A 182 17.08 -39.38 -21.25
C LEU A 182 17.15 -39.86 -22.71
N ASP A 183 17.30 -41.17 -22.89
CA ASP A 183 17.31 -41.80 -24.20
C ASP A 183 15.89 -42.03 -24.77
N SER A 184 14.82 -41.89 -23.96
CA SER A 184 13.42 -42.05 -24.39
C SER A 184 12.41 -41.24 -23.56
N LEU A 185 11.19 -41.05 -24.10
CA LEU A 185 10.08 -40.35 -23.42
C LEU A 185 9.63 -41.06 -22.12
N ALA A 186 9.79 -42.38 -22.02
CA ALA A 186 9.49 -43.14 -20.80
C ALA A 186 10.45 -42.81 -19.64
N GLY A 187 11.69 -42.40 -19.95
CA GLY A 187 12.68 -41.99 -18.96
C GLY A 187 12.33 -40.69 -18.24
N ILE A 188 11.47 -39.84 -18.83
CA ILE A 188 10.99 -38.58 -18.21
C ILE A 188 10.21 -38.89 -16.93
N LEU A 189 9.53 -40.04 -16.87
CA LEU A 189 8.80 -40.52 -15.69
C LEU A 189 9.71 -41.20 -14.64
N SER A 190 11.03 -41.19 -14.82
CA SER A 190 11.93 -41.75 -13.82
C SER A 190 11.90 -40.94 -12.51
N PRO A 191 11.95 -41.58 -11.33
CA PRO A 191 11.90 -40.89 -10.04
C PRO A 191 12.95 -39.78 -9.87
N ARG A 192 14.12 -39.91 -10.52
CA ARG A 192 15.21 -38.93 -10.46
C ARG A 192 14.90 -37.66 -11.26
N VAL A 193 14.30 -37.80 -12.44
CA VAL A 193 13.93 -36.66 -13.30
C VAL A 193 12.72 -35.95 -12.73
N LEU A 194 11.71 -36.70 -12.29
CA LEU A 194 10.56 -36.16 -11.56
C LEU A 194 11.01 -35.39 -10.31
N GLY A 195 11.91 -35.96 -9.51
CA GLY A 195 12.47 -35.28 -8.34
C GLY A 195 13.18 -33.96 -8.68
N SER A 196 13.87 -33.88 -9.81
CA SER A 196 14.56 -32.66 -10.25
C SER A 196 13.59 -31.57 -10.73
N PHE A 197 12.50 -31.95 -11.41
CA PHE A 197 11.44 -31.01 -11.79
C PHE A 197 10.61 -30.53 -10.58
N VAL A 198 10.32 -31.42 -9.63
CA VAL A 198 9.70 -31.05 -8.35
C VAL A 198 10.60 -30.07 -7.59
N LEU A 199 11.92 -30.31 -7.55
CA LEU A 199 12.88 -29.40 -6.93
C LEU A 199 12.88 -28.02 -7.63
N LEU A 200 12.82 -27.97 -8.96
CA LEU A 200 12.72 -26.72 -9.73
C LEU A 200 11.48 -25.90 -9.37
N GLY A 201 10.33 -26.55 -9.16
CA GLY A 201 9.08 -25.89 -8.78
C GLY A 201 8.97 -25.51 -7.30
N LEU A 202 9.42 -26.40 -6.39
CA LEU A 202 9.30 -26.19 -4.95
C LEU A 202 10.41 -25.32 -4.37
N PHE A 203 11.61 -25.31 -4.97
CA PHE A 203 12.74 -24.56 -4.45
C PHE A 203 12.39 -23.07 -4.23
N PRO A 204 11.83 -22.32 -5.20
CA PRO A 204 11.44 -20.93 -4.98
C PRO A 204 10.49 -20.72 -3.80
N LEU A 205 9.52 -21.61 -3.60
CA LEU A 205 8.54 -21.54 -2.51
C LEU A 205 9.22 -21.80 -1.16
N ALA A 206 10.03 -22.86 -1.08
CA ALA A 206 10.80 -23.19 0.12
C ALA A 206 11.78 -22.07 0.48
N ALA A 207 12.46 -21.51 -0.51
CA ALA A 207 13.44 -20.46 -0.33
C ALA A 207 12.77 -19.16 0.18
N ARG A 208 11.62 -18.79 -0.38
CA ARG A 208 10.77 -17.69 0.13
C ARG A 208 10.34 -17.94 1.57
N GLN A 209 9.92 -19.16 1.90
CA GLN A 209 9.47 -19.53 3.25
C GLN A 209 10.63 -19.47 4.27
N VAL A 210 11.83 -19.91 3.89
CA VAL A 210 13.04 -19.80 4.72
C VAL A 210 13.40 -18.35 4.98
N ILE A 211 13.40 -17.50 3.94
CA ILE A 211 13.64 -16.05 4.11
C ILE A 211 12.64 -15.45 5.07
N ASN A 212 11.34 -15.73 4.88
CA ASN A 212 10.29 -15.21 5.76
C ASN A 212 10.48 -15.70 7.21
N MET A 213 10.89 -16.95 7.39
CA MET A 213 11.22 -17.50 8.71
C MET A 213 12.42 -16.77 9.34
N VAL A 214 13.47 -16.48 8.59
CA VAL A 214 14.66 -15.75 9.07
C VAL A 214 14.29 -14.30 9.44
N LYS A 215 13.56 -13.59 8.56
CA LYS A 215 13.04 -12.24 8.82
C LYS A 215 12.22 -12.23 10.11
N ARG A 216 11.28 -13.18 10.24
CA ARG A 216 10.43 -13.36 11.41
C ARG A 216 11.26 -13.60 12.69
N ARG A 217 12.22 -14.52 12.64
CA ARG A 217 13.13 -14.79 13.77
C ARG A 217 13.91 -13.55 14.17
N LYS A 218 14.41 -12.76 13.22
CA LYS A 218 15.15 -11.51 13.49
C LYS A 218 14.27 -10.49 14.23
N VAL A 219 13.03 -10.30 13.79
CA VAL A 219 12.06 -9.38 14.42
C VAL A 219 11.74 -9.80 15.86
N TYR A 220 11.48 -11.09 16.08
CA TYR A 220 11.11 -11.60 17.41
C TYR A 220 12.29 -11.88 18.34
N ARG A 221 13.53 -11.87 17.85
CA ARG A 221 14.72 -12.26 18.65
C ARG A 221 14.85 -11.45 19.94
N ARG A 222 14.61 -10.13 19.88
CA ARG A 222 14.67 -9.25 21.08
C ARG A 222 13.58 -9.55 22.11
N TRP A 223 12.54 -10.26 21.71
CA TRP A 223 11.38 -10.58 22.54
C TRP A 223 11.33 -12.06 22.94
N ALA A 224 12.31 -12.88 22.54
CA ALA A 224 12.24 -14.33 22.72
C ALA A 224 11.98 -14.77 24.17
N ALA A 225 12.50 -14.01 25.15
CA ALA A 225 12.32 -14.28 26.58
C ALA A 225 10.90 -13.99 27.12
N VAL A 226 10.13 -13.13 26.44
CA VAL A 226 8.79 -12.70 26.90
C VAL A 226 7.65 -13.34 26.11
N ARG A 227 7.97 -14.30 25.22
CA ARG A 227 6.94 -15.00 24.45
C ARG A 227 6.18 -15.97 25.38
N PRO A 228 4.85 -15.85 25.49
CA PRO A 228 4.08 -16.72 26.37
C PRO A 228 3.92 -18.13 25.75
N GLN A 229 3.78 -19.14 26.61
CA GLN A 229 3.57 -20.54 26.19
C GLN A 229 2.16 -20.78 25.63
N SER A 230 1.17 -20.10 26.22
CA SER A 230 -0.22 -20.03 25.78
C SER A 230 -0.60 -18.57 25.56
N PHE A 231 -1.70 -18.32 24.84
CA PHE A 231 -2.21 -16.97 24.62
C PHE A 231 -3.63 -16.88 25.19
N ASP A 232 -3.94 -15.77 25.85
CA ASP A 232 -5.27 -15.49 26.38
C ASP A 232 -6.29 -15.37 25.25
N ARG A 233 -5.87 -14.77 24.13
CA ARG A 233 -6.69 -14.49 22.95
C ARG A 233 -6.01 -14.98 21.66
N ASN A 234 -6.82 -15.30 20.67
CA ASN A 234 -6.36 -15.51 19.31
C ASN A 234 -6.13 -14.16 18.61
N LEU A 235 -7.01 -13.19 18.86
CA LEU A 235 -6.97 -11.86 18.26
C LEU A 235 -7.35 -10.79 19.28
N ILE A 236 -6.60 -9.70 19.31
CA ILE A 236 -7.02 -8.45 19.94
C ILE A 236 -7.21 -7.41 18.84
N VAL A 237 -8.36 -6.76 18.83
CA VAL A 237 -8.69 -5.67 17.90
C VAL A 237 -8.71 -4.35 18.69
N ILE A 238 -7.95 -3.37 18.23
CA ILE A 238 -7.86 -2.04 18.85
C ILE A 238 -8.64 -1.04 18.01
N GLY A 239 -9.78 -0.57 18.51
CA GLY A 239 -10.70 0.35 17.85
C GLY A 239 -12.00 -0.34 17.40
N GLY A 240 -13.13 0.18 17.87
CA GLY A 240 -14.50 -0.25 17.60
C GLY A 240 -15.18 0.54 16.48
N GLY A 241 -14.43 1.02 15.49
CA GLY A 241 -14.96 1.52 14.22
C GLY A 241 -15.17 0.41 13.18
N SER A 242 -15.71 0.72 12.01
CA SER A 242 -16.12 -0.28 11.00
C SER A 242 -15.06 -1.35 10.69
N GLY A 243 -13.78 -0.97 10.53
CA GLY A 243 -12.71 -1.94 10.27
C GLY A 243 -12.45 -2.90 11.44
N GLY A 244 -12.51 -2.40 12.69
CA GLY A 244 -12.32 -3.22 13.88
C GLY A 244 -13.54 -4.08 14.20
N LEU A 245 -14.74 -3.52 14.07
CA LEU A 245 -16.02 -4.22 14.21
C LEU A 245 -16.13 -5.39 13.22
N VAL A 246 -15.80 -5.19 11.95
CA VAL A 246 -15.81 -6.27 10.95
C VAL A 246 -14.74 -7.32 11.26
N SER A 247 -13.52 -6.89 11.64
CA SER A 247 -12.43 -7.81 12.00
C SER A 247 -12.79 -8.70 13.20
N ALA A 248 -13.35 -8.10 14.25
CA ALA A 248 -13.76 -8.82 15.45
C ALA A 248 -14.91 -9.80 15.17
N TYR A 249 -15.89 -9.37 14.37
CA TYR A 249 -17.02 -10.21 13.97
C TYR A 249 -16.57 -11.45 13.17
N ILE A 250 -15.77 -11.26 12.11
CA ILE A 250 -15.28 -12.36 11.27
C ILE A 250 -14.44 -13.33 12.11
N ALA A 251 -13.58 -12.82 13.00
CA ALA A 251 -12.77 -13.65 13.88
C ALA A 251 -13.63 -14.48 14.85
N ALA A 252 -14.69 -13.90 15.40
CA ALA A 252 -15.63 -14.63 16.27
C ALA A 252 -16.40 -15.72 15.49
N VAL A 253 -16.82 -15.44 14.25
CA VAL A 253 -17.51 -16.41 13.38
C VAL A 253 -16.65 -17.66 13.13
N VAL A 254 -15.34 -17.50 12.96
CA VAL A 254 -14.39 -18.63 12.82
C VAL A 254 -13.96 -19.22 14.17
N LYS A 255 -14.70 -18.93 15.25
CA LYS A 255 -14.51 -19.43 16.62
C LYS A 255 -13.18 -19.06 17.27
N ALA A 256 -12.57 -17.94 16.85
CA ALA A 256 -11.40 -17.39 17.54
C ALA A 256 -11.82 -16.75 18.88
N LYS A 257 -10.95 -16.81 19.90
CA LYS A 257 -11.10 -16.01 21.12
C LYS A 257 -10.68 -14.57 20.83
N VAL A 258 -11.64 -13.66 20.77
CA VAL A 258 -11.43 -12.27 20.36
C VAL A 258 -11.68 -11.32 21.52
N THR A 259 -10.78 -10.35 21.70
CA THR A 259 -11.06 -9.15 22.49
C THR A 259 -11.07 -7.94 21.58
N LEU A 260 -12.13 -7.13 21.64
CA LEU A 260 -12.22 -5.82 21.00
C LEU A 260 -12.05 -4.75 22.08
N VAL A 261 -11.16 -3.79 21.85
CA VAL A 261 -10.89 -2.69 22.78
C VAL A 261 -11.30 -1.37 22.14
N GLU A 262 -12.22 -0.63 22.75
CA GLU A 262 -12.67 0.70 22.29
C GLU A 262 -12.54 1.71 23.42
N ALA A 263 -11.89 2.85 23.16
CA ALA A 263 -11.62 3.87 24.18
C ALA A 263 -12.80 4.83 24.39
N HIS A 264 -13.65 5.00 23.38
CA HIS A 264 -14.73 5.97 23.32
C HIS A 264 -16.06 5.29 22.94
N LYS A 265 -16.76 5.79 21.92
CA LYS A 265 -18.06 5.27 21.46
C LYS A 265 -17.86 4.15 20.44
N MET A 266 -18.63 3.09 20.60
CA MET A 266 -18.73 2.02 19.59
C MET A 266 -19.27 2.54 18.25
N GLY A 267 -18.98 1.85 17.15
CA GLY A 267 -19.30 2.28 15.78
C GLY A 267 -18.29 3.26 15.17
N GLY A 268 -17.41 3.84 16.00
CA GLY A 268 -16.37 4.78 15.58
C GLY A 268 -16.89 5.97 14.78
N ASP A 269 -16.03 6.55 13.93
CA ASP A 269 -16.38 7.73 13.15
C ASP A 269 -17.60 7.51 12.25
N CYS A 270 -17.70 6.35 11.59
CA CYS A 270 -18.73 6.09 10.58
C CYS A 270 -20.15 6.27 11.13
N LEU A 271 -20.42 5.70 12.30
CA LEU A 271 -21.70 5.80 13.00
C LEU A 271 -21.88 7.17 13.65
N ASN A 272 -20.87 7.65 14.38
CA ASN A 272 -21.06 8.76 15.32
C ASN A 272 -20.83 10.14 14.70
N TYR A 273 -19.90 10.26 13.75
CA TYR A 273 -19.33 11.56 13.32
C TYR A 273 -19.20 11.72 11.79
N GLY A 274 -19.41 10.64 11.04
CA GLY A 274 -19.07 10.55 9.63
C GLY A 274 -20.26 10.20 8.76
N CYS A 275 -20.29 8.97 8.24
CA CYS A 275 -21.19 8.53 7.19
C CYS A 275 -22.66 8.61 7.59
N VAL A 276 -23.03 8.10 8.75
CA VAL A 276 -24.44 8.09 9.19
C VAL A 276 -24.98 9.53 9.34
N PRO A 277 -24.37 10.42 10.14
CA PRO A 277 -24.90 11.77 10.30
C PRO A 277 -24.88 12.59 9.01
N SER A 278 -23.80 12.53 8.23
CA SER A 278 -23.71 13.26 6.95
C SER A 278 -24.79 12.82 5.97
N LYS A 279 -25.05 11.52 5.83
CA LYS A 279 -26.03 11.00 4.86
C LYS A 279 -27.45 11.32 5.33
N ALA A 280 -27.70 11.33 6.64
CA ALA A 280 -28.96 11.77 7.21
C ALA A 280 -29.23 13.26 6.90
N LEU A 281 -28.24 14.15 7.08
CA LEU A 281 -28.32 15.57 6.74
C LEU A 281 -28.53 15.78 5.23
N ILE A 282 -27.69 15.15 4.40
CA ILE A 282 -27.78 15.24 2.93
C ILE A 282 -29.16 14.82 2.44
N LYS A 283 -29.77 13.80 3.05
CA LYS A 283 -31.13 13.38 2.67
C LYS A 283 -32.17 14.46 2.99
N SER A 284 -32.10 15.09 4.17
CA SER A 284 -33.00 16.22 4.50
C SER A 284 -32.80 17.38 3.52
N ALA A 285 -31.54 17.75 3.26
CA ALA A 285 -31.18 18.81 2.32
C ALA A 285 -31.64 18.51 0.87
N LYS A 286 -31.54 17.25 0.44
CA LYS A 286 -32.03 16.81 -0.88
C LYS A 286 -33.54 16.98 -1.01
N VAL A 287 -34.31 16.66 0.03
CA VAL A 287 -35.76 16.85 0.03
C VAL A 287 -36.10 18.35 -0.04
N ALA A 288 -35.42 19.19 0.76
CA ALA A 288 -35.59 20.64 0.70
C ALA A 288 -35.30 21.22 -0.69
N HIS A 289 -34.23 20.74 -1.34
CA HIS A 289 -33.92 21.10 -2.73
C HIS A 289 -34.99 20.61 -3.71
N GLN A 290 -35.50 19.38 -3.56
CA GLN A 290 -36.58 18.86 -4.41
C GLN A 290 -37.89 19.67 -4.27
N MET A 291 -38.21 20.17 -3.08
CA MET A 291 -39.37 21.05 -2.87
C MET A 291 -39.23 22.37 -3.63
N ARG A 292 -38.04 22.99 -3.61
CA ARG A 292 -37.77 24.24 -4.35
C ARG A 292 -37.82 24.08 -5.87
N HIS A 293 -37.69 22.85 -6.36
CA HIS A 293 -37.61 22.52 -7.79
C HIS A 293 -38.62 21.42 -8.17
N ALA A 294 -39.76 21.41 -7.49
CA ALA A 294 -40.83 20.42 -7.68
C ALA A 294 -41.46 20.54 -9.08
N SER A 295 -41.38 21.70 -9.73
CA SER A 295 -41.80 21.95 -11.12
C SER A 295 -41.13 21.03 -12.13
N ARG A 296 -39.90 20.56 -11.86
CA ARG A 296 -39.22 19.54 -12.68
C ARG A 296 -39.94 18.18 -12.70
N TYR A 297 -40.82 17.95 -11.74
CA TYR A 297 -41.64 16.75 -11.61
C TYR A 297 -43.13 17.03 -11.88
N GLY A 298 -43.47 18.21 -12.42
CA GLY A 298 -44.85 18.60 -12.71
C GLY A 298 -45.67 19.04 -11.49
N LEU A 299 -45.00 19.39 -10.37
CA LEU A 299 -45.63 19.92 -9.16
C LEU A 299 -45.34 21.41 -8.99
N ALA A 300 -46.05 22.12 -8.12
CA ALA A 300 -45.72 23.53 -7.82
C ALA A 300 -44.47 23.62 -6.94
N ASP A 301 -43.54 24.51 -7.29
CA ASP A 301 -42.37 24.82 -6.45
C ASP A 301 -42.81 25.38 -5.09
N ALA A 302 -42.14 24.95 -4.03
CA ALA A 302 -42.42 25.39 -2.66
C ALA A 302 -41.13 25.67 -1.89
N LEU A 303 -41.11 26.77 -1.13
CA LEU A 303 -40.04 27.03 -0.19
C LEU A 303 -40.16 26.08 1.01
N PRO A 304 -39.10 25.36 1.38
CA PRO A 304 -39.13 24.44 2.49
C PRO A 304 -39.26 25.20 3.81
N VAL A 305 -40.33 24.93 4.56
CA VAL A 305 -40.49 25.36 5.96
C VAL A 305 -40.00 24.22 6.84
N PHE A 306 -38.95 24.45 7.62
CA PHE A 306 -38.37 23.44 8.50
C PHE A 306 -37.78 24.07 9.76
N SER A 307 -37.62 23.24 10.81
CA SER A 307 -36.86 23.60 12.01
C SER A 307 -35.46 23.00 11.91
N PHE A 308 -34.42 23.82 12.05
CA PHE A 308 -33.04 23.34 12.04
C PHE A 308 -32.80 22.35 13.20
N LYS A 309 -33.32 22.67 14.38
CA LYS A 309 -33.35 21.78 15.55
C LYS A 309 -33.98 20.42 15.25
N ALA A 310 -35.10 20.38 14.53
CA ALA A 310 -35.75 19.13 14.14
C ALA A 310 -34.90 18.31 13.15
N VAL A 311 -34.18 18.96 12.22
CA VAL A 311 -33.24 18.28 11.32
C VAL A 311 -32.09 17.65 12.12
N MET A 312 -31.50 18.40 13.06
CA MET A 312 -30.43 17.89 13.92
C MET A 312 -30.92 16.76 14.84
N GLN A 313 -32.13 16.86 15.36
CA GLN A 313 -32.77 15.79 16.14
C GLN A 313 -32.99 14.52 15.30
N ARG A 314 -33.46 14.66 14.05
CA ARG A 314 -33.60 13.52 13.12
C ARG A 314 -32.28 12.81 12.88
N ILE A 315 -31.17 13.55 12.74
CA ILE A 315 -29.84 12.95 12.60
C ILE A 315 -29.50 12.08 13.82
N ARG A 316 -29.70 12.61 15.03
CA ARG A 316 -29.48 11.85 16.28
C ARG A 316 -30.37 10.61 16.38
N GLN A 317 -31.63 10.70 15.97
CA GLN A 317 -32.54 9.56 15.93
C GLN A 317 -32.05 8.47 14.97
N VAL A 318 -31.53 8.84 13.80
CA VAL A 318 -30.97 7.87 12.84
C VAL A 318 -29.73 7.19 13.42
N ILE A 319 -28.85 7.93 14.10
CA ILE A 319 -27.69 7.32 14.79
C ILE A 319 -28.19 6.34 15.86
N ALA A 320 -29.10 6.76 16.73
CA ALA A 320 -29.65 5.94 17.81
C ALA A 320 -30.38 4.67 17.31
N ALA A 321 -30.98 4.73 16.11
CA ALA A 321 -31.60 3.57 15.49
C ALA A 321 -30.58 2.52 15.00
N ILE A 322 -29.35 2.95 14.67
CA ILE A 322 -28.29 2.07 14.15
C ILE A 322 -27.35 1.60 15.27
N GLU A 323 -27.11 2.42 16.28
CA GLU A 323 -26.20 2.16 17.41
C GLU A 323 -26.33 0.77 18.05
N PRO A 324 -27.54 0.19 18.26
CA PRO A 324 -27.67 -1.16 18.81
C PRO A 324 -27.01 -2.26 17.97
N HIS A 325 -26.77 -2.03 16.68
CA HIS A 325 -26.09 -2.99 15.80
C HIS A 325 -24.57 -2.98 15.96
N ASP A 326 -24.00 -1.89 16.47
CA ASP A 326 -22.57 -1.71 16.71
C ASP A 326 -22.22 -1.79 18.21
N SER A 327 -23.21 -2.01 19.09
CA SER A 327 -23.06 -1.89 20.54
C SER A 327 -22.19 -2.98 21.18
N VAL A 328 -21.76 -2.73 22.42
CA VAL A 328 -21.06 -3.70 23.26
C VAL A 328 -21.88 -4.98 23.43
N GLU A 329 -23.17 -4.84 23.71
CA GLU A 329 -24.09 -5.96 23.94
C GLU A 329 -24.21 -6.83 22.69
N ARG A 330 -24.32 -6.19 21.51
CA ARG A 330 -24.37 -6.90 20.24
C ARG A 330 -23.10 -7.71 20.01
N TYR A 331 -21.93 -7.11 20.18
CA TYR A 331 -20.66 -7.80 19.97
C TYR A 331 -20.38 -8.89 21.02
N THR A 332 -20.79 -8.66 22.26
CA THR A 332 -20.73 -9.66 23.33
C THR A 332 -21.61 -10.86 23.02
N SER A 333 -22.83 -10.64 22.50
CA SER A 333 -23.73 -11.73 22.07
C SER A 333 -23.17 -12.57 20.93
N LEU A 334 -22.25 -12.02 20.14
CA LEU A 334 -21.57 -12.70 19.03
C LEU A 334 -20.30 -13.43 19.48
N GLY A 335 -19.97 -13.43 20.78
CA GLY A 335 -18.81 -14.11 21.34
C GLY A 335 -17.52 -13.29 21.35
N VAL A 336 -17.60 -11.98 21.14
CA VAL A 336 -16.46 -11.05 21.28
C VAL A 336 -16.46 -10.48 22.69
N GLU A 337 -15.34 -10.57 23.40
CA GLU A 337 -15.16 -9.82 24.65
C GLU A 337 -14.88 -8.36 24.30
N VAL A 338 -15.73 -7.44 24.73
CA VAL A 338 -15.53 -6.00 24.48
C VAL A 338 -15.06 -5.32 25.75
N LEU A 339 -13.88 -4.69 25.69
CA LEU A 339 -13.30 -3.92 26.79
C LEU A 339 -13.33 -2.44 26.44
N GLN A 340 -13.87 -1.62 27.35
CA GLN A 340 -13.87 -0.17 27.18
C GLN A 340 -12.62 0.42 27.83
N GLY A 341 -11.71 0.94 27.02
CA GLY A 341 -10.41 1.43 27.49
C GLY A 341 -9.43 1.74 26.37
N HIS A 342 -8.25 2.24 26.75
CA HIS A 342 -7.17 2.50 25.81
C HIS A 342 -6.18 1.33 25.78
N ALA A 343 -6.02 0.71 24.61
CA ALA A 343 -5.01 -0.32 24.37
C ALA A 343 -3.67 0.27 23.93
N LYS A 344 -2.57 -0.24 24.52
CA LYS A 344 -1.19 0.00 24.12
C LYS A 344 -0.47 -1.34 23.93
N ILE A 345 0.19 -1.52 22.79
CA ILE A 345 0.97 -2.72 22.50
C ILE A 345 2.34 -2.56 23.16
N ILE A 346 2.64 -3.38 24.17
CA ILE A 346 3.89 -3.27 24.94
C ILE A 346 4.99 -4.19 24.41
N ASN A 347 4.60 -5.29 23.76
CA ASN A 347 5.48 -6.19 23.03
C ASN A 347 4.64 -6.94 21.95
N PRO A 348 5.24 -7.72 21.04
CA PRO A 348 4.51 -8.33 19.92
C PRO A 348 3.38 -9.30 20.27
N TRP A 349 3.25 -9.69 21.53
CA TRP A 349 2.25 -10.64 22.00
C TRP A 349 1.43 -10.13 23.18
N THR A 350 1.68 -8.91 23.67
CA THR A 350 0.98 -8.41 24.87
C THR A 350 0.47 -7.00 24.62
N VAL A 351 -0.81 -6.81 24.93
CA VAL A 351 -1.49 -5.52 24.92
C VAL A 351 -1.86 -5.18 26.35
N GLU A 352 -1.48 -3.99 26.78
CA GLU A 352 -1.94 -3.38 28.02
C GLU A 352 -3.16 -2.52 27.73
N ILE A 353 -4.19 -2.63 28.55
CA ILE A 353 -5.49 -1.99 28.37
C ILE A 353 -5.79 -1.21 29.64
N ALA A 354 -5.73 0.11 29.57
CA ALA A 354 -6.19 0.99 30.65
C ALA A 354 -7.71 1.13 30.53
N LEU A 355 -8.47 0.58 31.48
CA LEU A 355 -9.92 0.53 31.43
C LEU A 355 -10.54 1.89 31.80
N ASN A 356 -11.64 2.25 31.14
CA ASN A 356 -12.34 3.52 31.41
C ASN A 356 -12.90 3.58 32.84
N GLY A 357 -13.29 2.44 33.42
CA GLY A 357 -13.73 2.32 34.81
C GLY A 357 -12.60 2.35 35.85
N GLY A 358 -11.35 2.56 35.42
CA GLY A 358 -10.16 2.48 36.27
C GLY A 358 -9.50 1.10 36.25
N GLY A 359 -8.21 1.09 36.60
CA GLY A 359 -7.38 -0.11 36.54
C GLY A 359 -6.80 -0.39 35.15
N ALA A 360 -5.97 -1.43 35.06
CA ALA A 360 -5.37 -1.87 33.82
C ALA A 360 -5.32 -3.39 33.76
N GLN A 361 -5.48 -3.93 32.55
CA GLN A 361 -5.38 -5.35 32.28
C GLN A 361 -4.31 -5.59 31.22
N ARG A 362 -3.57 -6.68 31.33
CA ARG A 362 -2.65 -7.14 30.28
C ARG A 362 -3.19 -8.43 29.70
N LEU A 363 -3.31 -8.46 28.38
CA LEU A 363 -3.77 -9.64 27.64
C LEU A 363 -2.71 -10.07 26.63
N THR A 364 -2.46 -11.37 26.58
CA THR A 364 -1.60 -11.97 25.58
C THR A 364 -2.40 -12.43 24.35
N THR A 365 -1.83 -12.25 23.16
CA THR A 365 -2.50 -12.61 21.91
C THR A 365 -1.53 -13.08 20.82
N ARG A 366 -2.05 -13.90 19.89
CA ARG A 366 -1.31 -14.34 18.70
C ARG A 366 -1.24 -13.26 17.63
N SER A 367 -2.31 -12.48 17.49
CA SER A 367 -2.49 -11.47 16.45
C SER A 367 -3.11 -10.21 17.05
N ILE A 368 -2.76 -9.06 16.48
CA ILE A 368 -3.28 -7.74 16.85
C ILE A 368 -3.72 -7.05 15.56
N VAL A 369 -4.93 -6.50 15.55
CA VAL A 369 -5.43 -5.61 14.49
C VAL A 369 -5.52 -4.20 15.06
N ILE A 370 -4.88 -3.25 14.40
CA ILE A 370 -4.92 -1.83 14.77
C ILE A 370 -5.93 -1.13 13.84
N ALA A 371 -7.12 -0.89 14.37
CA ALA A 371 -8.22 -0.19 13.71
C ALA A 371 -8.49 1.18 14.37
N ALA A 372 -7.40 1.88 14.72
CA ALA A 372 -7.41 3.15 15.46
C ALA A 372 -8.07 4.33 14.70
N GLY A 373 -8.33 4.19 13.40
CA GLY A 373 -8.99 5.21 12.59
C GLY A 373 -8.17 6.50 12.43
N ALA A 374 -8.87 7.61 12.25
CA ALA A 374 -8.28 8.92 11.96
C ALA A 374 -8.92 10.01 12.84
N ARG A 375 -8.41 11.24 12.72
CA ARG A 375 -9.00 12.45 13.29
C ARG A 375 -8.99 13.57 12.26
N PRO A 376 -9.89 14.57 12.34
CA PRO A 376 -9.82 15.78 11.53
C PRO A 376 -8.44 16.43 11.66
N PHE A 377 -7.90 16.89 10.54
CA PHE A 377 -6.71 17.74 10.55
C PHE A 377 -7.15 19.20 10.66
N VAL A 378 -6.65 19.90 11.68
CA VAL A 378 -6.82 21.34 11.84
C VAL A 378 -5.48 22.00 11.48
N PRO A 379 -5.43 22.89 10.47
CA PRO A 379 -4.19 23.54 10.11
C PRO A 379 -3.81 24.58 11.18
N PRO A 380 -2.51 24.88 11.35
CA PRO A 380 -2.05 25.95 12.23
C PRO A 380 -2.35 27.32 11.60
N LEU A 381 -3.62 27.66 11.46
CA LEU A 381 -4.11 28.90 10.86
C LEU A 381 -4.24 29.97 11.96
N PRO A 382 -3.51 31.10 11.88
CA PRO A 382 -3.58 32.15 12.88
C PRO A 382 -5.02 32.64 13.13
N GLY A 383 -5.38 32.81 14.40
CA GLY A 383 -6.71 33.28 14.84
C GLY A 383 -7.85 32.26 14.72
N LEU A 384 -7.61 31.05 14.19
CA LEU A 384 -8.66 30.04 13.98
C LEU A 384 -9.32 29.58 15.30
N ASP A 385 -8.53 29.35 16.34
CA ASP A 385 -9.05 28.97 17.67
C ASP A 385 -9.87 30.11 18.30
N GLU A 386 -9.49 31.37 18.07
CA GLU A 386 -10.13 32.57 18.65
C GLU A 386 -11.51 32.86 18.03
N VAL A 387 -11.67 32.64 16.72
CA VAL A 387 -12.98 32.76 16.05
C VAL A 387 -13.89 31.55 16.33
N GLY A 388 -13.29 30.42 16.71
CA GLY A 388 -13.95 29.14 16.89
C GLY A 388 -14.29 28.47 15.56
N TYR A 389 -14.24 27.14 15.54
CA TYR A 389 -14.55 26.32 14.38
C TYR A 389 -15.17 25.00 14.82
N VAL A 390 -15.86 24.34 13.89
CA VAL A 390 -16.26 22.95 14.02
C VAL A 390 -15.52 22.08 13.02
N THR A 391 -15.38 20.81 13.34
CA THR A 391 -14.88 19.77 12.44
C THR A 391 -15.97 18.73 12.22
N SER A 392 -15.73 17.72 11.37
CA SER A 392 -16.65 16.58 11.26
C SER A 392 -16.92 15.89 12.60
N ASP A 393 -16.01 15.98 13.56
CA ASP A 393 -16.15 15.30 14.85
C ASP A 393 -16.95 16.14 15.86
N THR A 394 -17.00 17.48 15.71
CA THR A 394 -17.65 18.38 16.67
C THR A 394 -18.92 19.06 16.14
N LEU A 395 -19.06 19.18 14.82
CA LEU A 395 -20.17 19.89 14.16
C LEU A 395 -21.53 19.40 14.63
N TRP A 396 -21.73 18.08 14.75
CA TRP A 396 -23.05 17.50 15.02
C TRP A 396 -23.58 17.88 16.40
N ASP A 397 -22.69 17.96 17.39
CA ASP A 397 -23.07 18.31 18.75
C ASP A 397 -23.22 19.81 18.94
N GLU A 398 -22.33 20.61 18.34
CA GLU A 398 -22.42 22.07 18.40
C GLU A 398 -23.67 22.58 17.67
N PHE A 399 -23.94 22.10 16.44
CA PHE A 399 -25.08 22.59 15.66
C PHE A 399 -26.42 22.10 16.22
N ALA A 400 -26.45 20.97 16.93
CA ALA A 400 -27.67 20.52 17.59
C ALA A 400 -28.08 21.39 18.79
N ARG A 401 -27.23 22.33 19.24
CA ARG A 401 -27.57 23.33 20.27
C ARG A 401 -28.15 24.61 19.68
N LEU A 402 -28.08 24.78 18.36
CA LEU A 402 -28.61 25.96 17.69
C LEU A 402 -30.10 25.78 17.40
N ASP A 403 -30.87 26.85 17.57
CA ASP A 403 -32.28 26.87 17.18
C ASP A 403 -32.42 27.11 15.66
N ASP A 404 -31.57 27.98 15.11
CA ASP A 404 -31.53 28.35 13.70
C ASP A 404 -30.22 27.92 13.01
N ILE A 405 -30.30 27.74 11.69
CA ILE A 405 -29.13 27.48 10.84
C ILE A 405 -28.21 28.71 10.81
N PRO A 406 -26.87 28.55 10.86
CA PRO A 406 -25.95 29.65 10.62
C PRO A 406 -26.21 30.28 9.25
N GLN A 407 -26.43 31.60 9.20
CA GLN A 407 -26.80 32.28 7.97
C GLN A 407 -25.63 32.33 6.99
N ARG A 408 -24.43 32.67 7.48
CA ARG A 408 -23.19 32.69 6.71
C ARG A 408 -22.23 31.62 7.20
N MET A 409 -21.86 30.70 6.32
CA MET A 409 -20.99 29.58 6.69
C MET A 409 -19.78 29.48 5.77
N VAL A 410 -18.59 29.36 6.37
CA VAL A 410 -17.37 29.02 5.65
C VAL A 410 -17.10 27.53 5.78
N VAL A 411 -16.85 26.86 4.66
CA VAL A 411 -16.33 25.50 4.63
C VAL A 411 -14.89 25.55 4.13
N LEU A 412 -13.94 25.33 5.02
CA LEU A 412 -12.51 25.33 4.69
C LEU A 412 -12.09 23.91 4.26
N GLY A 413 -11.89 23.71 2.96
CA GLY A 413 -11.50 22.44 2.35
C GLY A 413 -12.43 21.99 1.22
N GLY A 414 -11.83 21.61 0.10
CA GLY A 414 -12.44 21.12 -1.13
C GLY A 414 -12.47 19.60 -1.27
N GLY A 415 -12.21 18.86 -0.18
CA GLY A 415 -12.35 17.40 -0.14
C GLY A 415 -13.82 16.94 -0.11
N PRO A 416 -14.07 15.62 -0.11
CA PRO A 416 -15.43 15.06 -0.16
C PRO A 416 -16.30 15.50 1.03
N ILE A 417 -15.74 15.53 2.25
CA ILE A 417 -16.45 15.99 3.45
C ILE A 417 -16.88 17.45 3.29
N GLY A 418 -15.97 18.31 2.82
CA GLY A 418 -16.25 19.72 2.59
C GLY A 418 -17.37 19.92 1.56
N CYS A 419 -17.32 19.20 0.45
CA CYS A 419 -18.34 19.28 -0.60
C CYS A 419 -19.71 18.77 -0.13
N GLU A 420 -19.76 17.63 0.55
CA GLU A 420 -21.00 17.07 1.12
C GLU A 420 -21.68 18.07 2.07
N LEU A 421 -20.92 18.64 3.01
CA LEU A 421 -21.46 19.59 3.99
C LEU A 421 -21.83 20.92 3.35
N ALA A 422 -20.99 21.45 2.45
CA ALA A 422 -21.27 22.71 1.77
C ALA A 422 -22.59 22.67 1.00
N GLN A 423 -22.81 21.61 0.19
CA GLN A 423 -24.05 21.44 -0.54
C GLN A 423 -25.26 21.26 0.39
N ALA A 424 -25.11 20.46 1.45
CA ALA A 424 -26.21 20.16 2.34
C ALA A 424 -26.71 21.42 3.07
N PHE A 425 -25.79 22.25 3.60
CA PHE A 425 -26.18 23.49 4.26
C PHE A 425 -26.70 24.55 3.29
N ALA A 426 -26.14 24.69 2.09
CA ALA A 426 -26.67 25.59 1.06
C ALA A 426 -28.11 25.21 0.65
N ARG A 427 -28.37 23.92 0.44
CA ARG A 427 -29.72 23.38 0.17
C ARG A 427 -30.69 23.49 1.35
N LEU A 428 -30.20 23.75 2.56
CA LEU A 428 -31.03 24.08 3.73
C LEU A 428 -31.16 25.60 3.92
N GLY A 429 -30.50 26.42 3.11
CA GLY A 429 -30.70 27.87 3.07
C GLY A 429 -29.56 28.71 3.67
N ALA A 430 -28.44 28.11 4.09
CA ALA A 430 -27.26 28.88 4.48
C ALA A 430 -26.54 29.48 3.26
N GLU A 431 -25.97 30.67 3.40
CA GLU A 431 -25.01 31.22 2.46
C GLU A 431 -23.64 30.58 2.71
N VAL A 432 -23.26 29.62 1.85
CA VAL A 432 -22.03 28.84 2.02
C VAL A 432 -20.94 29.33 1.09
N THR A 433 -19.78 29.70 1.66
CA THR A 433 -18.54 29.91 0.92
C THR A 433 -17.57 28.76 1.20
N GLN A 434 -17.24 27.98 0.18
CA GLN A 434 -16.25 26.90 0.27
C GLN A 434 -14.89 27.41 -0.22
N VAL A 435 -13.85 27.28 0.61
CA VAL A 435 -12.50 27.77 0.30
C VAL A 435 -11.55 26.58 0.15
N GLU A 436 -10.88 26.47 -0.99
CA GLU A 436 -9.88 25.44 -1.29
C GLU A 436 -8.61 26.08 -1.87
N MET A 437 -7.46 25.68 -1.33
CA MET A 437 -6.15 26.18 -1.76
C MET A 437 -5.72 25.59 -3.11
N ALA A 438 -6.06 24.34 -3.38
CA ALA A 438 -5.80 23.66 -4.64
C ALA A 438 -6.58 24.32 -5.80
N PRO A 439 -6.11 24.16 -7.05
CA PRO A 439 -6.77 24.76 -8.22
C PRO A 439 -8.17 24.20 -8.49
N ARG A 440 -8.53 23.06 -7.92
CA ARG A 440 -9.85 22.44 -8.02
C ARG A 440 -10.23 21.67 -6.76
N ILE A 441 -11.52 21.60 -6.48
CA ILE A 441 -12.09 20.69 -5.47
C ILE A 441 -11.95 19.23 -5.93
N MET A 442 -12.06 18.27 -5.00
CA MET A 442 -12.00 16.84 -5.31
C MET A 442 -10.75 16.46 -6.12
N ILE A 443 -9.59 17.02 -5.76
CA ILE A 443 -8.31 16.93 -6.53
C ILE A 443 -7.83 15.50 -6.84
N ARG A 444 -8.39 14.48 -6.17
CA ARG A 444 -8.08 13.06 -6.42
C ARG A 444 -8.91 12.42 -7.52
N GLU A 445 -10.01 13.07 -7.92
CA GLU A 445 -10.89 12.63 -9.01
C GLU A 445 -10.39 13.21 -10.35
N ASP A 446 -10.91 12.69 -11.46
CA ASP A 446 -10.65 13.24 -12.79
C ASP A 446 -11.11 14.71 -12.91
N GLU A 447 -10.48 15.47 -13.81
CA GLU A 447 -10.69 16.92 -13.93
C GLU A 447 -12.13 17.27 -14.33
N ASP A 448 -12.71 16.50 -15.23
CA ASP A 448 -14.09 16.63 -15.69
C ASP A 448 -15.10 16.35 -14.56
N ILE A 449 -14.84 15.32 -13.73
CA ILE A 449 -15.65 15.01 -12.55
C ILE A 449 -15.61 16.14 -11.53
N SER A 450 -14.43 16.70 -11.25
CA SER A 450 -14.29 17.87 -10.37
C SER A 450 -15.03 19.09 -10.90
N ALA A 451 -14.96 19.35 -12.21
CA ALA A 451 -15.67 20.46 -12.85
C ALA A 451 -17.19 20.28 -12.71
N MET A 452 -17.71 19.09 -13.01
CA MET A 452 -19.13 18.78 -12.83
C MET A 452 -19.59 18.93 -11.38
N ALA A 453 -18.78 18.47 -10.42
CA ALA A 453 -19.09 18.61 -9.00
C ALA A 453 -19.13 20.08 -8.56
N ARG A 454 -18.17 20.90 -9.03
CA ARG A 454 -18.13 22.34 -8.77
C ARG A 454 -19.37 23.04 -9.33
N ASP A 455 -19.74 22.73 -10.56
CA ASP A 455 -20.87 23.37 -11.22
C ASP A 455 -22.19 22.98 -10.55
N ALA A 456 -22.33 21.73 -10.09
CA ALA A 456 -23.47 21.29 -9.29
C ALA A 456 -23.54 22.02 -7.93
N LEU A 457 -22.41 22.18 -7.23
CA LEU A 457 -22.34 22.94 -5.98
C LEU A 457 -22.74 24.41 -6.18
N ALA A 458 -22.22 25.05 -7.24
CA ALA A 458 -22.56 26.43 -7.57
C ALA A 458 -24.04 26.58 -7.92
N ALA A 459 -24.62 25.63 -8.66
CA ALA A 459 -26.06 25.61 -8.97
C ALA A 459 -26.94 25.44 -7.72
N ASP A 460 -26.42 24.79 -6.67
CA ASP A 460 -27.08 24.68 -5.36
C ASP A 460 -26.84 25.89 -4.43
N GLY A 461 -26.15 26.94 -4.91
CA GLY A 461 -25.91 28.18 -4.18
C GLY A 461 -24.62 28.23 -3.35
N VAL A 462 -23.69 27.29 -3.55
CA VAL A 462 -22.37 27.33 -2.89
C VAL A 462 -21.43 28.26 -3.66
N LYS A 463 -20.84 29.24 -2.98
CA LYS A 463 -19.73 30.04 -3.52
C LYS A 463 -18.43 29.25 -3.40
N VAL A 464 -18.00 28.61 -4.49
CA VAL A 464 -16.78 27.78 -4.51
C VAL A 464 -15.56 28.61 -4.91
N LEU A 465 -14.61 28.76 -4.00
CA LEU A 465 -13.36 29.51 -4.17
C LEU A 465 -12.15 28.55 -4.20
N THR A 466 -11.75 28.12 -5.39
CA THR A 466 -10.54 27.30 -5.60
C THR A 466 -9.32 28.18 -5.88
N GLY A 467 -8.12 27.68 -5.58
CA GLY A 467 -6.89 28.48 -5.68
C GLY A 467 -6.83 29.62 -4.67
N HIS A 468 -7.60 29.54 -3.57
CA HIS A 468 -7.65 30.55 -2.52
C HIS A 468 -7.01 30.01 -1.24
N LYS A 469 -5.93 30.65 -0.80
CA LYS A 469 -5.18 30.21 0.39
C LYS A 469 -5.69 30.94 1.63
N ALA A 470 -6.21 30.22 2.61
CA ALA A 470 -6.51 30.79 3.92
C ALA A 470 -5.23 31.30 4.61
N LEU A 471 -5.21 32.56 5.01
CA LEU A 471 -4.06 33.21 5.64
C LEU A 471 -4.22 33.29 7.16
N ARG A 472 -5.38 33.75 7.62
CA ARG A 472 -5.70 33.98 9.03
C ARG A 472 -7.20 34.18 9.23
N CYS A 473 -7.66 33.94 10.45
CA CYS A 473 -8.97 34.34 10.92
C CYS A 473 -8.85 35.58 11.82
N GLU A 474 -9.84 36.46 11.76
CA GLU A 474 -9.90 37.67 12.58
C GLU A 474 -11.28 37.80 13.22
N ARG A 475 -11.33 38.40 14.42
CA ARG A 475 -12.57 38.78 15.08
C ARG A 475 -12.53 40.27 15.40
N HIS A 476 -13.53 41.00 14.90
CA HIS A 476 -13.72 42.43 15.19
C HIS A 476 -15.10 42.61 15.83
N GLY A 477 -15.14 42.67 17.17
CA GLY A 477 -16.40 42.62 17.92
C GLY A 477 -17.10 41.26 17.75
N GLU A 478 -18.34 41.27 17.26
CA GLU A 478 -19.10 40.04 16.96
C GLU A 478 -18.81 39.48 15.56
N VAL A 479 -18.18 40.27 14.68
CA VAL A 479 -17.94 39.87 13.29
C VAL A 479 -16.69 39.00 13.19
N LYS A 480 -16.87 37.76 12.71
CA LYS A 480 -15.77 36.83 12.41
C LYS A 480 -15.48 36.83 10.92
N THR A 481 -14.20 36.73 10.59
CA THR A 481 -13.72 36.91 9.22
C THR A 481 -12.59 35.94 8.91
N LEU A 482 -12.61 35.35 7.70
CA LEU A 482 -11.51 34.59 7.12
C LEU A 482 -10.83 35.45 6.05
N MET A 483 -9.53 35.66 6.19
CA MET A 483 -8.70 36.33 5.19
C MET A 483 -8.11 35.28 4.25
N VAL A 484 -8.33 35.43 2.95
CA VAL A 484 -7.83 34.50 1.93
C VAL A 484 -7.00 35.22 0.86
N GLU A 485 -5.94 34.61 0.38
CA GLU A 485 -5.11 35.10 -0.71
C GLU A 485 -5.51 34.47 -2.03
N HIS A 486 -5.65 35.29 -3.08
CA HIS A 486 -5.79 34.83 -4.46
C HIS A 486 -5.18 35.84 -5.43
N GLY A 487 -4.37 35.37 -6.37
CA GLY A 487 -3.77 36.23 -7.40
C GLY A 487 -2.89 37.38 -6.86
N GLY A 488 -2.32 37.23 -5.66
CA GLY A 488 -1.52 38.27 -4.99
C GLY A 488 -2.33 39.33 -4.22
N GLY A 489 -3.65 39.21 -4.16
CA GLY A 489 -4.53 40.05 -3.34
C GLY A 489 -5.15 39.30 -2.17
N GLU A 490 -5.54 40.02 -1.11
CA GLU A 490 -6.32 39.49 0.00
C GLU A 490 -7.82 39.76 -0.21
N LEU A 491 -8.65 38.74 0.05
CA LEU A 491 -10.10 38.82 0.10
C LEU A 491 -10.58 38.54 1.52
N ARG A 492 -11.56 39.33 1.96
CA ARG A 492 -12.23 39.22 3.25
C ARG A 492 -13.52 38.41 3.10
N ILE A 493 -13.70 37.36 3.90
CA ILE A 493 -14.94 36.54 3.92
C ILE A 493 -15.51 36.54 5.34
N GLU A 494 -16.68 37.13 5.53
CA GLU A 494 -17.36 37.13 6.82
C GLU A 494 -18.19 35.86 7.02
N PHE A 495 -18.27 35.37 8.25
CA PHE A 495 -19.01 34.16 8.57
C PHE A 495 -19.52 34.15 10.01
N ASP A 496 -20.55 33.33 10.26
CA ASP A 496 -21.07 33.07 11.60
C ASP A 496 -20.52 31.74 12.13
N ALA A 497 -20.40 30.75 11.25
CA ALA A 497 -19.80 29.44 11.52
C ALA A 497 -18.73 29.04 10.48
N LEU A 498 -17.67 28.39 10.96
CA LEU A 498 -16.60 27.84 10.13
C LEU A 498 -16.50 26.32 10.34
N VAL A 499 -16.58 25.56 9.25
CA VAL A 499 -16.37 24.11 9.21
C VAL A 499 -14.98 23.83 8.64
N CYS A 500 -14.08 23.32 9.47
CA CYS A 500 -12.74 22.90 9.04
C CYS A 500 -12.77 21.46 8.52
N ALA A 501 -12.61 21.31 7.20
CA ALA A 501 -12.70 20.06 6.46
C ALA A 501 -11.51 19.84 5.50
N VAL A 502 -10.31 20.31 5.89
CA VAL A 502 -9.09 20.26 5.06
C VAL A 502 -8.42 18.88 4.97
N GLY A 503 -8.95 17.87 5.67
CA GLY A 503 -8.45 16.51 5.61
C GLY A 503 -8.56 15.76 6.94
N ARG A 504 -8.05 14.54 6.96
CA ARG A 504 -7.95 13.70 8.15
C ARG A 504 -6.54 13.11 8.26
N SER A 505 -6.08 12.93 9.51
CA SER A 505 -4.79 12.33 9.84
C SER A 505 -5.00 11.04 10.62
N ALA A 506 -4.27 9.98 10.27
CA ALA A 506 -4.33 8.71 10.98
C ALA A 506 -3.92 8.85 12.45
N ARG A 507 -4.56 8.09 13.34
CA ARG A 507 -4.16 8.03 14.76
C ARG A 507 -3.03 7.03 14.90
N LEU A 508 -1.80 7.54 15.02
CA LEU A 508 -0.58 6.73 15.01
C LEU A 508 0.13 6.65 16.37
N THR A 509 -0.20 7.55 17.29
CA THR A 509 0.50 7.70 18.57
C THR A 509 -0.26 7.07 19.72
N GLY A 510 0.46 6.59 20.73
CA GLY A 510 -0.14 6.06 21.97
C GLY A 510 -0.55 4.58 21.91
N TYR A 511 -0.38 3.93 20.76
CA TYR A 511 -0.67 2.50 20.58
C TYR A 511 0.57 1.60 20.78
N GLY A 512 1.74 2.18 21.09
CA GLY A 512 2.98 1.44 21.27
C GLY A 512 3.78 1.18 19.99
N LEU A 513 3.40 1.82 18.87
CA LEU A 513 4.04 1.61 17.57
C LEU A 513 5.50 2.07 17.58
N GLU A 514 5.75 3.20 18.22
CA GLU A 514 7.03 3.87 18.30
C GLU A 514 8.03 3.04 19.10
N GLU A 515 7.64 2.55 20.28
CA GLU A 515 8.47 1.70 21.13
C GLU A 515 8.76 0.34 20.48
N LEU A 516 7.83 -0.16 19.67
CA LEU A 516 8.02 -1.36 18.86
C LEU A 516 8.84 -1.10 17.60
N GLY A 517 9.14 0.15 17.24
CA GLY A 517 9.81 0.49 15.99
C GLY A 517 9.01 0.05 14.75
N ILE A 518 7.68 0.08 14.84
CA ILE A 518 6.79 -0.17 13.71
C ILE A 518 6.81 1.08 12.82
N PRO A 519 7.20 0.98 11.55
CA PRO A 519 7.32 2.13 10.68
C PRO A 519 5.96 2.75 10.39
N THR A 520 5.91 4.07 10.47
CA THR A 520 4.73 4.88 10.15
C THR A 520 5.14 6.07 9.27
N HIS A 521 4.26 6.44 8.35
CA HIS A 521 4.36 7.65 7.55
C HIS A 521 3.06 8.46 7.73
N LYS A 522 2.27 8.65 6.67
CA LYS A 522 0.88 9.14 6.77
C LYS A 522 -0.06 8.11 7.42
N THR A 523 0.28 6.82 7.30
CA THR A 523 -0.42 5.68 7.92
C THR A 523 0.61 4.71 8.51
N VAL A 524 0.14 3.64 9.16
CA VAL A 524 0.99 2.48 9.47
C VAL A 524 1.46 1.87 8.14
N ASP A 525 2.75 1.55 8.02
CA ASP A 525 3.28 0.84 6.85
C ASP A 525 2.73 -0.61 6.85
N THR A 526 2.03 -0.99 5.79
CA THR A 526 1.52 -2.36 5.58
C THR A 526 2.13 -2.98 4.32
N ASN A 527 2.00 -4.29 4.19
CA ASN A 527 2.27 -4.98 2.93
C ASN A 527 0.94 -5.27 2.21
N GLU A 528 0.93 -6.20 1.25
CA GLU A 528 -0.26 -6.56 0.46
C GLU A 528 -1.33 -7.34 1.26
N TYR A 529 -0.97 -7.87 2.44
CA TYR A 529 -1.82 -8.59 3.38
C TYR A 529 -2.03 -7.77 4.66
#